data_AF-A0A820I501-F1
#
_entry.id   AF-A0A820I501-F1
#
_cell.length_a   1.000
_cell.length_b   1.000
_cell.length_c   1.000
_cell.angle_alpha   90.00
_cell.angle_beta   90.00
_cell.angle_gamma   90.00
#
_symmetry.space_group_name_H-M   'P 1'
#
loop_
_entity.id
_entity.type
_entity.pdbx_description
1 polymer ?
#
loop_
_entity_poly.entity_id
_entity_poly.type
_entity_poly.pdbx_seq_one_letter_code
_entity_poly.pdbx_strand_id
1 'polypeptide(L)'
;MEYQSGLSSKAIKWIHNVQYEDIPFEALHEAKRALLDTIGNGIAGQSTQVSTIAHNFVLSQYGCSDYHHSAKLWCSNNKSISMCGAAL
;
A
#
# COMPACT_ATOMS: atom_id res chain seq x y z
N MET A 1 -22.80 12.42 29.67
CA MET A 1 -23.46 11.72 28.54
C MET A 1 -22.41 10.82 27.92
N GLU A 2 -22.24 9.61 28.46
CA GLU A 2 -21.23 8.65 28.01
C GLU A 2 -21.63 8.13 26.63
N TYR A 3 -20.94 8.61 25.59
CA TYR A 3 -21.02 8.00 24.27
C TYR A 3 -20.40 6.61 24.38
N GLN A 4 -21.25 5.57 24.35
CA GLN A 4 -20.82 4.18 24.35
C GLN A 4 -19.68 4.00 23.35
N SER A 5 -18.47 3.74 23.85
CA SER A 5 -17.28 3.60 23.03
C SER A 5 -17.35 2.26 22.28
N GLY A 6 -18.09 2.25 21.18
CA GLY A 6 -18.20 1.10 20.29
C GLY A 6 -16.83 0.63 19.80
N LEU A 7 -16.76 -0.63 19.37
CA LEU A 7 -15.53 -1.27 18.88
C LEU A 7 -14.76 -0.39 17.87
N SER A 8 -15.49 0.30 16.98
CA SER A 8 -14.93 1.26 16.01
C SER A 8 -14.18 2.44 16.66
N SER A 9 -14.72 3.02 17.74
CA SER A 9 -14.05 4.13 18.44
C SER A 9 -12.75 3.68 19.11
N LYS A 10 -12.70 2.46 19.65
CA LYS A 10 -11.47 1.88 20.21
C LYS A 10 -10.42 1.64 19.14
N ALA A 11 -10.81 1.10 17.98
CA ALA A 11 -9.91 0.89 16.86
C ALA A 11 -9.30 2.20 16.33
N ILE A 12 -10.13 3.24 16.13
CA ILE A 12 -9.65 4.56 15.69
C ILE A 12 -8.65 5.14 16.69
N LYS A 13 -8.96 5.09 17.98
CA LYS A 13 -8.04 5.57 19.03
C LYS A 13 -6.73 4.79 19.03
N TRP A 14 -6.76 3.49 18.77
CA TRP A 14 -5.55 2.69 18.69
C TRP A 14 -4.71 3.05 17.46
N ILE A 15 -5.31 3.09 16.25
CA ILE A 15 -4.62 3.45 14.99
C ILE A 15 -3.95 4.83 15.11
N HIS A 16 -4.62 5.79 15.75
CA HIS A 16 -4.09 7.15 15.87
C HIS A 16 -2.93 7.28 16.87
N ASN A 17 -2.84 6.40 17.87
CA ASN A 17 -1.90 6.57 18.99
C ASN A 17 -0.78 5.54 19.04
N VAL A 18 -0.91 4.40 18.35
CA VAL A 18 0.12 3.36 18.33
C VAL A 18 1.45 3.92 17.85
N GLN A 19 2.51 3.72 18.64
CA GLN A 19 3.89 4.03 18.28
C GLN A 19 4.63 2.75 17.88
N TYR A 20 5.81 2.90 17.28
CA TYR A 20 6.61 1.75 16.85
C TYR A 20 7.02 0.87 18.03
N GLU A 21 7.34 1.50 19.16
CA GLU A 21 7.78 0.84 20.40
C GLU A 21 6.67 0.03 21.07
N ASP A 22 5.41 0.34 20.76
CA ASP A 22 4.24 -0.39 21.27
C ASP A 22 4.02 -1.73 20.55
N ILE A 23 4.72 -1.97 19.43
CA ILE A 23 4.52 -3.18 18.60
C ILE A 23 5.37 -4.32 19.16
N PRO A 24 4.76 -5.48 19.51
CA PRO A 24 5.51 -6.64 19.98
C PRO A 24 6.58 -7.08 18.98
N PHE A 25 7.72 -7.54 19.49
CA PHE A 25 8.85 -7.95 18.66
C PHE A 25 8.47 -9.04 17.66
N GLU A 26 7.65 -10.00 18.07
CA GLU A 26 7.16 -11.09 17.23
C GLU A 26 6.31 -10.56 16.07
N ALA A 27 5.45 -9.57 16.34
CA ALA A 27 4.65 -8.93 15.31
C ALA A 27 5.50 -8.12 14.33
N LEU A 28 6.53 -7.42 14.81
CA LEU A 28 7.50 -6.72 13.95
C LEU A 28 8.32 -7.68 13.09
N HIS A 29 8.71 -8.83 13.65
CA HIS A 29 9.45 -9.86 12.93
C HIS A 29 8.63 -10.41 11.76
N GLU A 30 7.38 -10.79 12.03
CA GLU A 30 6.48 -11.32 10.99
C GLU A 30 6.06 -10.23 9.99
N ALA A 31 5.87 -8.98 10.41
CA ALA A 31 5.60 -7.88 9.49
C ALA A 31 6.72 -7.68 8.47
N LYS A 32 7.99 -7.80 8.88
CA LYS A 32 9.14 -7.73 7.96
C LYS A 32 9.15 -8.88 6.96
N ARG A 33 8.85 -10.10 7.41
CA ARG A 33 8.76 -11.28 6.54
C ARG A 33 7.62 -11.15 5.54
N ALA A 34 6.44 -10.76 6.00
CA ALA A 34 5.27 -10.53 5.15
C ALA A 34 5.51 -9.42 4.12
N LEU A 35 6.18 -8.33 4.52
CA LEU A 35 6.55 -7.26 3.60
C LEU A 35 7.49 -7.77 2.51
N LEU A 36 8.53 -8.51 2.87
CA LEU A 36 9.49 -9.07 1.91
C LEU A 36 8.82 -10.06 0.95
N ASP A 37 7.97 -10.94 1.47
CA ASP A 37 7.19 -11.90 0.68
C ASP A 37 6.25 -11.18 -0.30
N THR A 38 5.56 -10.14 0.15
CA THR A 38 4.66 -9.33 -0.70
C THR A 38 5.42 -8.63 -1.82
N ILE A 39 6.59 -8.06 -1.54
CA ILE A 39 7.45 -7.44 -2.57
C ILE A 39 7.90 -8.51 -3.58
N GLY A 40 8.35 -9.67 -3.11
CA GLY A 40 8.77 -10.78 -3.96
C GLY A 40 7.65 -11.27 -4.88
N ASN A 41 6.45 -11.47 -4.32
CA ASN A 41 5.25 -11.86 -5.06
C ASN A 41 4.83 -10.79 -6.08
N GLY A 42 4.89 -9.52 -5.70
CA GLY A 42 4.61 -8.40 -6.61
C GLY A 42 5.55 -8.35 -7.81
N ILE A 43 6.85 -8.57 -7.59
CA ILE A 43 7.86 -8.63 -8.66
C ILE A 43 7.65 -9.86 -9.54
N ALA A 44 7.43 -11.05 -8.96
CA ALA A 44 7.21 -12.28 -9.72
C ALA A 44 5.93 -12.21 -10.58
N GLY A 45 4.87 -11.61 -10.03
CA GLY A 45 3.58 -11.43 -10.69
C GLY A 45 3.61 -10.50 -11.91
N GLN A 46 4.65 -9.69 -12.10
CA GLN A 46 4.82 -8.78 -13.25
C GLN A 46 4.78 -9.51 -14.60
N SER A 47 5.22 -10.77 -14.62
CA SER A 47 5.23 -11.61 -15.82
C SER A 47 3.84 -12.12 -16.22
N THR A 48 2.82 -11.89 -15.41
CA THR A 48 1.47 -12.39 -15.68
C THR A 48 0.71 -11.49 -16.66
N GLN A 49 -0.20 -12.11 -17.44
CA GLN A 49 -1.08 -11.37 -18.35
C GLN A 49 -1.99 -10.39 -17.60
N VAL A 50 -2.44 -10.77 -16.39
CA VAL A 50 -3.27 -9.91 -15.53
C VAL A 50 -2.50 -8.65 -15.14
N SER A 51 -1.24 -8.77 -14.72
CA SER A 51 -0.39 -7.60 -14.41
C SER A 51 -0.23 -6.68 -15.61
N THR A 52 -0.13 -7.22 -16.82
CA THR A 52 -0.03 -6.41 -18.06
C THR A 52 -1.32 -5.62 -18.31
N ILE A 53 -2.48 -6.25 -18.15
CA ILE A 53 -3.79 -5.60 -18.30
C ILE A 53 -3.95 -4.50 -17.25
N ALA A 54 -3.66 -4.79 -15.98
CA ALA A 54 -3.71 -3.83 -14.89
C ALA A 54 -2.78 -2.64 -15.15
N HIS A 55 -1.51 -2.89 -15.52
CA HIS A 55 -0.55 -1.84 -15.86
C HIS A 55 -1.05 -0.91 -16.98
N ASN A 56 -1.61 -1.47 -18.05
CA ASN A 56 -2.15 -0.67 -19.14
C ASN A 56 -3.37 0.16 -18.69
N PHE A 57 -4.25 -0.43 -17.88
CA PHE A 57 -5.39 0.27 -17.31
C PHE A 57 -4.95 1.44 -16.44
N VAL A 58 -4.04 1.21 -15.49
CA VAL A 58 -3.59 2.26 -14.56
C VAL A 58 -2.85 3.38 -15.28
N LEU A 59 -2.01 3.06 -16.27
CA LEU A 59 -1.34 4.08 -17.09
C LEU A 59 -2.33 4.95 -17.89
N SER A 60 -3.47 4.39 -18.30
CA SER A 60 -4.48 5.13 -19.07
C SER A 60 -5.40 5.98 -18.20
N GLN A 61 -5.73 5.53 -16.99
CA GLN A 61 -6.75 6.16 -16.13
C GLN A 61 -6.17 6.98 -14.97
N TYR A 62 -4.95 6.69 -14.55
CA TYR A 62 -4.36 7.23 -13.32
C TYR A 62 -3.10 8.07 -13.58
N GLY A 63 -3.06 8.82 -14.69
CA GLY A 63 -1.98 9.75 -14.97
C GLY A 63 -1.71 10.73 -13.81
N CYS A 64 -0.47 11.23 -13.73
CA CYS A 64 -0.09 12.26 -12.76
C CYS A 64 0.28 13.55 -13.50
N SER A 65 -0.15 14.70 -12.99
CA SER A 65 0.36 16.00 -13.44
C SER A 65 1.66 16.35 -12.72
N ASP A 66 2.49 17.21 -13.31
CA ASP A 66 3.75 17.70 -12.73
C ASP A 66 3.58 18.41 -11.37
N TYR A 67 2.38 18.85 -11.03
CA TYR A 67 2.06 19.58 -9.80
C TYR A 67 1.54 18.71 -8.65
N HIS A 68 1.40 17.38 -8.85
CA HIS A 68 0.85 16.46 -7.84
C HIS A 68 1.83 15.36 -7.45
N HIS A 69 1.67 14.81 -6.24
CA HIS A 69 2.50 13.71 -5.76
C HIS A 69 2.34 12.47 -6.64
N SER A 70 3.45 12.03 -7.23
CA SER A 70 3.52 10.82 -8.05
C SER A 70 4.22 9.68 -7.33
N ALA A 71 3.83 8.45 -7.63
CA ALA A 71 4.58 7.24 -7.30
C ALA A 71 5.08 6.55 -8.58
N LYS A 72 6.10 5.71 -8.44
CA LYS A 72 6.64 4.92 -9.54
C LYS A 72 5.88 3.61 -9.67
N LEU A 73 5.41 3.32 -10.88
CA LEU A 73 4.90 1.99 -11.19
C LEU A 73 6.06 1.01 -11.25
N TRP A 74 6.00 -0.05 -10.45
CA TRP A 74 7.05 -1.06 -10.41
C TRP A 74 7.25 -1.70 -11.77
N CYS A 75 8.52 -1.97 -12.12
CA CYS A 75 8.91 -2.67 -13.34
C CYS A 75 8.41 -2.07 -14.67
N SER A 76 7.87 -0.83 -14.66
CA SER A 76 7.32 -0.14 -15.84
C SER A 76 8.24 1.00 -16.29
N ASN A 77 9.55 0.75 -16.37
CA ASN A 77 10.56 1.72 -16.83
C ASN A 77 10.47 3.11 -16.17
N ASN A 78 10.31 3.15 -14.84
CA ASN A 78 10.21 4.40 -14.05
C ASN A 78 9.05 5.33 -14.45
N LYS A 79 7.97 4.82 -15.05
CA LYS A 79 6.77 5.62 -15.30
C LYS A 79 6.17 6.13 -13.98
N SER A 80 5.87 7.42 -13.96
CA SER A 80 5.25 8.10 -12.81
C SER A 80 3.73 8.18 -13.01
N ILE A 81 3.01 7.88 -11.95
CA ILE A 81 1.55 7.70 -11.90
C ILE A 81 1.04 8.25 -10.56
N SER A 82 -0.25 8.58 -10.46
CA SER A 82 -0.85 8.92 -9.16
C SER A 82 -0.62 7.81 -8.12
N MET A 83 -0.55 8.18 -6.84
CA MET A 83 -0.29 7.22 -5.76
C MET A 83 -1.35 6.11 -5.68
N CYS A 84 -2.62 6.44 -5.92
CA CYS A 84 -3.70 5.45 -5.96
C CYS A 84 -3.52 4.46 -7.10
N GLY A 85 -3.12 4.93 -8.28
CA GLY A 85 -2.88 4.06 -9.43
C GLY A 85 -1.62 3.20 -9.30
N ALA A 86 -0.62 3.64 -8.53
CA ALA A 86 0.57 2.84 -8.26
C ALA A 86 0.34 1.74 -7.20
N ALA A 87 -0.69 1.90 -6.35
CA ALA A 87 -1.07 0.93 -5.33
C ALA A 87 -2.05 -0.15 -5.85
N LEU A 88 -2.58 0.01 -7.07
CA LEU A 88 -3.51 -0.90 -7.74
C LEU A 88 -2.76 -1.85 -8.68
#